data_AF-A0A2A2N3N4-F1
#
_entry.id   AF-A0A2A2N3N4-F1
#
_cell.length_a   1.000
_cell.length_b   1.000
_cell.length_c   1.000
_cell.angle_alpha   90.00
_cell.angle_beta   90.00
_cell.angle_gamma   90.00
#
_symmetry.space_group_name_H-M   'P 1'
#
loop_
_entity.id
_entity.type
_entity.pdbx_description
1 polymer ?
#
loop_
_entity_poly.entity_id
_entity_poly.type
_entity_poly.pdbx_seq_one_letter_code
_entity_poly.pdbx_strand_id
1 'polypeptide(L)' 'FDAAFKGFAVDSMVRRMDKQFENSGLTGVPAVIVNNKYLVQAQGIKSTEEYFALVDYLLTLK' A
#
# COMPACT_ATOMS: atom_id res chain seq x y z
N PHE A 1 -14.38 7.89 -20.94
CA PHE A 1 -14.37 7.15 -19.67
C PHE A 1 -14.47 5.65 -19.95
N ASP A 2 -15.55 5.17 -20.57
CA ASP A 2 -15.79 3.74 -20.85
C ASP A 2 -14.69 3.02 -21.63
N ALA A 3 -14.11 3.67 -22.65
CA ALA A 3 -13.01 3.09 -23.42
C ALA A 3 -11.72 2.95 -22.60
N ALA A 4 -11.47 3.87 -21.65
CA ALA A 4 -10.34 3.78 -20.74
C ALA A 4 -10.60 2.73 -19.66
N PHE A 5 -11.81 2.69 -19.09
CA PHE A 5 -12.23 1.70 -18.09
C PHE A 5 -12.13 0.26 -18.62
N LYS A 6 -12.49 0.03 -19.88
CA LYS A 6 -12.34 -1.26 -20.58
C LYS A 6 -10.97 -1.43 -21.25
N GLY A 7 -10.09 -0.45 -21.12
CA GLY A 7 -8.80 -0.43 -21.79
C GLY A 7 -7.81 -1.40 -21.14
N PHE A 8 -6.90 -1.95 -21.94
CA PHE A 8 -5.84 -2.85 -21.50
C PHE A 8 -5.03 -2.30 -20.30
N ALA A 9 -4.76 -1.00 -20.29
CA ALA A 9 -4.03 -0.36 -19.20
C ALA A 9 -4.76 -0.52 -17.85
N VAL A 10 -6.09 -0.33 -17.81
CA VAL A 10 -6.87 -0.48 -16.59
C VAL A 10 -6.93 -1.94 -16.15
N ASP A 11 -7.20 -2.88 -17.06
CA ASP A 11 -7.19 -4.32 -16.74
C ASP A 11 -5.83 -4.76 -16.18
N SER A 12 -4.73 -4.32 -16.79
CA SER A 12 -3.37 -4.64 -16.33
C SER A 12 -3.08 -4.08 -14.93
N MET A 13 -3.57 -2.87 -14.61
CA MET A 13 -3.39 -2.26 -13.30
C MET A 13 -4.17 -3.01 -12.22
N VAL A 14 -5.43 -3.38 -12.50
CA VAL A 14 -6.27 -4.16 -11.57
C VAL A 14 -5.59 -5.49 -11.23
N ARG A 15 -5.17 -6.26 -12.25
CA ARG A 15 -4.47 -7.54 -12.02
C ARG A 15 -3.19 -7.38 -11.22
N ARG A 16 -2.43 -6.30 -11.46
CA ARG A 16 -1.22 -6.00 -10.70
C ARG A 16 -1.54 -5.68 -9.23
N MET A 17 -2.60 -4.92 -8.98
CA MET A 17 -3.03 -4.59 -7.62
C MET A 17 -3.47 -5.84 -6.86
N ASP A 18 -4.27 -6.71 -7.48
CA ASP A 18 -4.69 -7.99 -6.89
C ASP A 18 -3.46 -8.84 -6.54
N LYS A 19 -2.51 -8.94 -7.48
CA LYS A 19 -1.30 -9.74 -7.25
C LYS A 19 -0.43 -9.18 -6.11
N GLN A 20 -0.34 -7.86 -6.00
CA GLN A 20 0.39 -7.21 -4.91
C GLN A 20 -0.28 -7.44 -3.56
N PHE A 21 -1.61 -7.39 -3.51
CA PHE A 21 -2.37 -7.67 -2.28
C PHE A 21 -2.17 -9.13 -1.84
N GLU A 22 -2.33 -10.09 -2.74
CA GLU A 22 -2.06 -11.52 -2.45
C GLU A 22 -0.63 -11.74 -1.94
N ASN A 23 0.37 -11.21 -2.65
CA ASN A 23 1.77 -11.42 -2.30
C ASN A 23 2.17 -10.75 -0.97
N SER A 24 1.44 -9.71 -0.55
CA SER A 24 1.70 -9.01 0.70
C SER A 24 1.21 -9.73 1.95
N GLY A 25 0.33 -10.74 1.80
CA GLY A 25 -0.28 -11.44 2.93
C GLY A 25 -1.25 -10.59 3.75
N LEU A 26 -1.70 -9.45 3.21
CA LEU A 26 -2.67 -8.58 3.87
C LEU A 26 -4.02 -9.28 4.04
N THR A 27 -4.65 -9.04 5.19
CA THR A 27 -5.97 -9.61 5.55
C THR A 27 -7.06 -8.55 5.63
N GLY A 28 -6.73 -7.27 5.41
CA GLY A 28 -7.67 -6.17 5.52
C GLY A 28 -7.11 -4.83 5.04
N VAL A 29 -7.98 -3.82 5.04
CA VAL A 29 -7.71 -2.43 4.64
C VAL A 29 -8.23 -1.45 5.69
N PRO A 30 -7.69 -0.23 5.81
CA PRO A 30 -6.53 0.32 5.07
C PRO A 30 -5.20 -0.28 5.54
N ALA A 31 -4.25 -0.43 4.60
CA ALA A 31 -2.91 -0.93 4.86
C ALA A 31 -1.87 -0.14 4.04
N VAL A 32 -0.74 0.18 4.67
CA VAL A 32 0.39 0.87 4.02
C VAL A 32 1.63 0.02 4.19
N ILE A 33 2.31 -0.26 3.08
CA ILE A 33 3.55 -1.04 3.04
C ILE A 33 4.68 -0.13 2.57
N VAL A 34 5.75 -0.06 3.35
CA VAL A 34 6.97 0.69 3.03
C VAL A 34 8.06 -0.26 2.55
N ASN A 35 8.78 0.12 1.49
CA ASN A 35 9.87 -0.66 0.87
C ASN A 35 9.49 -2.12 0.56
N ASN A 36 8.22 -2.37 0.17
CA ASN A 36 7.67 -3.71 -0.12
C ASN A 36 7.87 -4.75 1.01
N LYS A 37 8.13 -4.31 2.24
CA LYS A 37 8.59 -5.17 3.34
C LYS A 37 7.94 -4.84 4.68
N TYR A 38 7.69 -3.57 4.96
CA TYR A 38 7.24 -3.12 6.27
C TYR A 38 5.76 -2.73 6.25
N LEU A 39 4.92 -3.49 6.94
CA LEU A 39 3.52 -3.11 7.19
C LEU A 39 3.47 -2.07 8.30
N VAL A 40 2.94 -0.89 8.00
CA VAL A 40 2.77 0.19 8.98
C VAL A 40 1.60 -0.15 9.90
N GLN A 41 1.89 -0.36 11.19
CA GLN A 41 0.88 -0.54 12.23
C GLN A 41 0.60 0.81 12.89
N ALA A 42 -0.56 1.40 12.57
CA ALA A 42 -0.96 2.69 13.13
C ALA A 42 -1.62 2.56 14.52
N GLN A 43 -1.81 1.33 15.02
CA GLN A 43 -2.39 1.08 16.33
C GLN A 43 -1.51 1.68 17.43
N GLY A 44 -2.02 2.72 18.09
CA GLY A 44 -1.33 3.41 19.19
C GLY A 44 -0.62 4.70 18.79
N ILE A 45 -0.63 5.07 17.52
CA ILE A 45 -0.16 6.38 17.04
C ILE A 45 -1.17 7.46 17.43
N LYS A 46 -0.69 8.55 18.02
CA LYS A 46 -1.54 9.57 18.64
C LYS A 46 -1.74 10.79 17.78
N SER A 47 -0.89 10.99 16.77
CA SER A 47 -0.99 12.11 15.84
C SER A 47 -0.51 11.76 14.44
N THR A 48 -0.87 12.60 13.47
CA THR A 48 -0.44 12.44 12.07
C THR A 48 1.07 12.62 11.93
N GLU A 49 1.68 13.48 12.75
CA GLU A 49 3.14 13.72 12.75
C GLU A 49 3.90 12.46 13.18
N GLU A 50 3.43 11.75 14.20
CA GLU A 50 4.00 10.46 14.62
C GLU A 50 3.87 9.40 13.51
N TYR A 51 2.75 9.40 12.77
CA TYR A 51 2.56 8.51 11.62
C TYR A 51 3.58 8.78 10.51
N PHE A 52 3.79 10.05 10.15
CA PHE A 52 4.78 10.43 9.14
C PHE A 52 6.20 10.11 9.59
N ALA A 53 6.55 10.38 10.85
CA ALA A 53 7.86 10.03 11.40
C ALA A 53 8.14 8.52 11.32
N LEU A 54 7.13 7.68 11.58
CA LEU A 54 7.24 6.22 11.43
C LEU A 54 7.48 5.84 9.97
N VAL A 55 6.72 6.39 9.03
CA VAL A 55 6.89 6.11 7.59
C VAL A 55 8.28 6.53 7.11
N ASP A 56 8.71 7.74 7.46
CA ASP A 56 10.04 8.27 7.11
C ASP A 56 11.16 7.40 7.67
N TYR A 57 11.03 6.95 8.92
CA TYR A 57 11.98 6.03 9.51
C TYR A 57 12.05 4.71 8.72
N LEU A 58 10.89 4.09 8.42
CA LEU A 58 10.83 2.83 7.67
C LEU A 58 11.41 2.97 6.25
N LEU A 59 11.30 4.14 5.62
CA LEU A 59 11.89 4.41 4.30
C LEU A 59 13.43 4.35 4.31
N THR A 60 14.07 4.65 5.45
CA THR A 60 15.54 4.56 5.58
C THR A 60 16.06 3.13 5.72
N LEU A 61 15.19 2.17 6.06
CA LEU A 61 15.56 0.77 6.27
C LEU A 61 15.60 0.00 4.94
N LYS A 62 16.67 -0.77 4.73
CA LYS A 62 16.89 -1.62 3.55
C LYS A 62 16.43 -3.07 3.77
#